data_AF-A0A914E670-F1
#
_entry.id   AF-A0A914E670-F1
#
_cell.length_a   1.000
_cell.length_b   1.000
_cell.length_c   1.000
_cell.angle_alpha   90.00
_cell.angle_beta   90.00
_cell.angle_gamma   90.00
#
_symmetry.space_group_name_H-M   'P 1'
#
loop_
_entity.id
_entity.type
_entity.pdbx_description
1 polymer ?
#
loop_
_entity_poly.entity_id
_entity_poly.type
_entity_poly.pdbx_seq_one_letter_code
_entity_poly.pdbx_strand_id
1 'polypeptide(L)'
;MLFAALICQTMNLIIFLFIPVSIATIVIANRYKYSSYVALFGICAISMHGLADIMAIIYFIKPYRKFFGRILEKISMKLYVSPNVSSAGPNVIGN
;
A
#
# COMPACT_ATOMS: atom_id res chain seq x y z
N MET A 1 -17.56 -7.54 -13.06
CA MET A 1 -16.49 -6.83 -12.32
C MET A 1 -16.42 -7.27 -10.85
N LEU A 2 -17.56 -7.37 -10.15
CA LEU A 2 -17.58 -7.77 -8.74
C LEU A 2 -17.02 -9.18 -8.49
N PHE A 3 -17.38 -10.16 -9.33
CA PHE A 3 -16.85 -11.52 -9.24
C PHE A 3 -15.32 -11.60 -9.46
N ALA A 4 -14.78 -10.82 -10.39
CA ALA A 4 -13.34 -10.75 -10.64
C ALA A 4 -12.58 -10.11 -9.45
N ALA A 5 -13.16 -9.08 -8.83
CA ALA A 5 -12.63 -8.49 -7.61
C ALA A 5 -12.61 -9.52 -6.47
N LEU A 6 -13.68 -10.30 -6.31
CA LEU A 6 -13.78 -11.36 -5.31
C LEU A 6 -12.70 -12.42 -5.51
N ILE A 7 -12.51 -12.91 -6.75
CA ILE A 7 -11.45 -13.88 -7.08
C ILE A 7 -10.08 -13.30 -6.76
N CYS A 8 -9.81 -12.05 -7.17
CA CYS A 8 -8.54 -11.39 -6.90
C CYS A 8 -8.27 -11.27 -5.40
N GLN A 9 -9.28 -10.89 -4.62
CA GLN A 9 -9.20 -10.74 -3.16
C GLN A 9 -9.00 -12.10 -2.47
N THR A 10 -9.70 -13.14 -2.92
CA THR A 10 -9.51 -14.52 -2.42
C THR A 10 -8.11 -15.05 -2.74
N MET A 11 -7.60 -14.82 -3.95
CA MET A 11 -6.23 -15.21 -4.30
C MET A 11 -5.19 -14.45 -3.47
N ASN A 12 -5.40 -13.15 -3.27
CA ASN A 12 -4.55 -12.32 -2.42
C ASN A 12 -4.50 -12.86 -0.98
N LEU A 13 -5.65 -13.27 -0.43
CA LEU A 13 -5.73 -13.90 0.89
C LEU A 13 -4.98 -15.24 0.95
N ILE A 14 -5.12 -16.09 -0.07
CA ILE A 14 -4.39 -17.37 -0.09
C ILE A 14 -2.87 -17.14 -0.12
N ILE A 15 -2.40 -16.21 -0.96
CA ILE A 15 -0.96 -15.99 -1.17
C ILE A 15 -0.30 -15.33 0.04
N PHE A 16 -0.91 -14.29 0.60
CA PHE A 16 -0.28 -13.47 1.64
C PHE A 16 -0.68 -13.83 3.07
N LEU A 17 -1.76 -14.58 3.26
CA LEU A 17 -2.18 -15.05 4.57
C LEU A 17 -1.96 -16.55 4.73
N PHE A 18 -2.51 -17.37 3.82
CA PHE A 18 -2.55 -18.82 4.04
C PHE A 18 -1.16 -19.47 3.91
N ILE A 19 -0.39 -19.11 2.87
CA ILE A 19 0.95 -19.66 2.65
C ILE A 19 1.93 -19.28 3.78
N PRO A 20 2.09 -17.98 4.16
CA PRO A 20 3.09 -17.60 5.15
C PRO A 20 2.75 -18.12 6.55
N VAL A 21 1.47 -18.15 6.91
CA VAL A 21 1.01 -18.73 8.18
C VAL A 21 1.27 -20.22 8.21
N SER A 22 0.92 -20.96 7.15
CA SER A 22 1.17 -22.41 7.09
C SER A 22 2.66 -22.74 7.23
N ILE A 23 3.53 -22.00 6.52
CA ILE A 23 4.99 -22.16 6.63
C ILE A 23 5.46 -21.85 8.05
N ALA A 24 5.02 -20.74 8.64
CA ALA A 24 5.39 -20.37 10.00
C ALA A 24 4.97 -21.44 11.02
N THR A 25 3.75 -21.98 10.91
CA THR A 25 3.25 -23.06 11.78
C THR A 25 4.12 -24.31 11.67
N ILE A 26 4.47 -24.75 10.45
CA ILE A 26 5.32 -25.94 10.23
C ILE A 26 6.72 -25.72 10.82
N VAL A 27 7.32 -24.54 10.62
CA VAL A 27 8.66 -24.21 11.10
C VAL A 27 8.69 -24.13 12.63
N ILE A 28 7.65 -23.57 13.25
CA ILE A 28 7.51 -23.51 14.71
C ILE A 28 7.31 -24.93 15.29
N ALA A 29 6.45 -25.74 14.69
CA ALA A 29 6.17 -27.10 15.14
C ALA A 29 7.43 -27.99 15.14
N ASN A 30 8.30 -27.83 14.13
CA ASN A 30 9.55 -28.57 14.01
C ASN A 30 10.73 -27.99 14.82
N ARG A 31 10.49 -26.94 15.63
CA ARG A 31 11.52 -26.25 16.45
C ARG A 31 12.77 -25.84 15.66
N TYR A 32 12.60 -25.39 14.42
CA TYR A 32 13.71 -24.90 13.62
C TYR A 32 14.42 -23.72 14.28
N LYS A 33 15.75 -23.69 14.19
CA LYS A 33 16.63 -22.66 14.78
C LYS A 33 16.27 -21.22 14.37
N TYR A 34 15.66 -21.04 13.20
CA TYR A 34 15.30 -19.74 12.63
C TYR A 34 13.80 -19.44 12.66
N SER A 35 13.03 -20.12 13.51
CA SER A 35 11.57 -19.97 13.61
C SER A 35 11.12 -18.52 13.83
N SER A 36 11.84 -17.74 14.63
CA SER A 36 11.55 -16.32 14.87
C SER A 36 11.64 -15.45 13.61
N TYR A 37 12.61 -15.70 12.73
CA TYR A 37 12.75 -14.94 11.48
C TYR A 37 11.66 -15.28 10.47
N VAL A 38 11.28 -16.56 10.40
CA VAL A 38 10.18 -17.02 9.54
C VAL A 38 8.84 -16.47 10.03
N ALA A 39 8.62 -16.43 11.35
CA ALA A 39 7.43 -15.81 11.93
C ALA A 39 7.37 -14.31 11.61
N LEU A 40 8.49 -13.58 11.72
CA LEU A 40 8.57 -12.17 11.36
C LEU A 40 8.26 -11.94 9.89
N PHE A 41 8.82 -12.77 9.00
CA PHE A 41 8.51 -12.73 7.57
C PHE A 41 7.02 -12.97 7.31
N GLY A 42 6.40 -13.92 8.03
CA GLY A 42 4.97 -14.16 7.98
C GLY A 42 4.14 -12.93 8.36
N ILE A 43 4.51 -12.24 9.44
CA ILE A 43 3.84 -11.00 9.88
C ILE A 43 4.00 -9.89 8.82
N CYS A 44 5.18 -9.76 8.21
CA CYS A 44 5.40 -8.80 7.11
C CYS A 44 4.53 -9.14 5.89
N ALA A 45 4.42 -10.42 5.52
CA ALA A 45 3.58 -10.85 4.41
C ALA A 45 2.09 -10.56 4.66
N ILE A 46 1.60 -10.80 5.89
CA ILE A 46 0.24 -10.45 6.31
C ILE A 46 0.04 -8.92 6.27
N SER A 47 1.03 -8.14 6.67
CA SER A 47 0.93 -6.67 6.60
C SER A 47 0.85 -6.18 5.15
N MET A 48 1.57 -6.82 4.23
CA MET A 48 1.49 -6.53 2.79
C MET A 48 0.17 -6.97 2.16
N HIS A 49 -0.49 -8.01 2.68
CA HIS A 49 -1.84 -8.41 2.25
C HIS A 49 -2.81 -7.23 2.32
N GLY A 50 -2.85 -6.52 3.46
CA GLY A 50 -3.75 -5.39 3.66
C GLY A 50 -3.51 -4.24 2.67
N LEU A 51 -2.24 -3.98 2.33
CA LEU A 51 -1.88 -3.00 1.30
C LEU A 51 -2.36 -3.44 -0.09
N ALA A 52 -2.15 -4.71 -0.46
CA ALA A 52 -2.61 -5.26 -1.72
C ALA A 52 -4.15 -5.24 -1.85
N ASP A 53 -4.86 -5.49 -0.75
CA ASP A 53 -6.33 -5.45 -0.71
C ASP A 53 -6.87 -4.04 -0.95
N ILE A 54 -6.26 -3.04 -0.31
CA ILE A 54 -6.61 -1.64 -0.55
C ILE A 54 -6.42 -1.27 -2.04
N MET A 55 -5.32 -1.71 -2.65
CA MET A 55 -5.06 -1.46 -4.07
C MET A 55 -6.09 -2.15 -4.98
N ALA A 56 -6.46 -3.40 -4.67
CA ALA A 56 -7.50 -4.12 -5.40
C ALA A 56 -8.87 -3.41 -5.32
N ILE A 57 -9.26 -2.95 -4.12
CA ILE A 57 -10.49 -2.19 -3.90
C ILE A 57 -10.48 -0.89 -4.72
N ILE A 58 -9.39 -0.12 -4.67
CA ILE A 58 -9.25 1.13 -5.45
C ILE A 58 -9.35 0.84 -6.95
N TYR A 59 -8.78 -0.26 -7.43
CA TYR A 59 -8.81 -0.63 -8.84
C TYR A 59 -10.21 -1.03 -9.32
N PHE A 60 -10.88 -1.93 -8.60
CA PHE A 60 -12.15 -2.53 -9.03
C PHE A 60 -13.39 -1.69 -8.69
N ILE A 61 -13.37 -0.90 -7.61
CA ILE A 61 -14.54 -0.16 -7.15
C ILE A 61 -14.50 1.29 -7.68
N LYS A 62 -15.31 1.55 -8.73
CA LYS A 62 -15.39 2.83 -9.44
C LYS A 62 -15.45 4.10 -8.57
N PRO A 63 -16.28 4.20 -7.51
CA PRO A 63 -16.32 5.42 -6.68
C PRO A 63 -14.99 5.70 -5.97
N TYR A 64 -14.29 4.67 -5.48
CA TYR A 64 -12.99 4.83 -4.84
C TYR A 64 -11.93 5.31 -5.82
N ARG A 65 -11.90 4.76 -7.05
CA ARG A 65 -10.96 5.22 -8.09
C ARG A 65 -11.11 6.70 -8.42
N LYS A 66 -12.36 7.18 -8.52
CA LYS A 66 -12.64 8.61 -8.78
C LYS A 66 -12.21 9.50 -7.62
N PHE A 67 -12.44 9.06 -6.39
CA PHE A 67 -12.04 9.81 -5.19
C PHE A 67 -10.51 9.89 -5.07
N PHE A 68 -9.82 8.78 -5.26
CA PHE A 68 -8.36 8.72 -5.20
C PHE A 68 -7.70 9.55 -6.29
N GLY A 69 -8.23 9.51 -7.52
CA GLY A 69 -7.76 10.36 -8.63
C GLY A 69 -7.85 11.85 -8.30
N ARG A 70 -8.95 12.31 -7.71
CA ARG A 70 -9.12 13.72 -7.29
C ARG A 70 -8.16 14.12 -6.17
N ILE A 71 -7.84 13.21 -5.25
CA ILE A 71 -6.84 13.46 -4.19
C ILE A 71 -5.44 13.59 -4.81
N LEU A 72 -5.07 12.65 -5.67
CA LEU A 72 -3.78 12.68 -6.38
C LEU A 72 -3.61 13.96 -7.20
N GLU A 73 -4.65 14.39 -7.91
CA GLU A 73 -4.66 15.64 -8.68
C GLU A 73 -4.46 16.86 -7.77
N LYS A 74 -5.14 16.93 -6.62
CA LYS A 74 -4.96 18.00 -5.63
C LYS A 74 -3.55 18.01 -5.03
N ILE A 75 -2.99 16.85 -4.72
CA ILE A 75 -1.62 16.75 -4.19
C ILE A 75 -0.62 17.19 -5.26
N SER A 76 -0.78 16.73 -6.50
CA SER A 76 0.06 17.11 -7.63
C SER A 76 0.03 18.61 -7.88
N MET A 77 -1.15 19.24 -7.85
CA MET A 77 -1.26 20.70 -7.97
C MET A 77 -0.61 21.45 -6.81
N LYS A 78 -0.77 20.96 -5.57
CA LYS A 78 -0.14 21.57 -4.40
C LYS A 78 1.39 21.50 -4.46
N LEU A 79 1.94 20.42 -4.99
CA LEU A 79 3.39 20.26 -5.21
C LEU A 79 3.90 21.13 -6.38
N TYR A 80 3.11 21.29 -7.45
CA TYR A 80 3.48 22.14 -8.59
C TYR A 80 3.46 23.64 -8.25
N VAL A 81 2.56 24.07 -7.37
CA VAL A 81 2.44 25.49 -6.96
C VAL A 81 3.50 25.90 -5.92
N SER A 82 4.12 24.94 -5.21
CA SER A 82 5.04 25.22 -4.10
C SER A 82 6.50 25.62 -4.44
N PRO A 83 7.09 25.46 -5.65
CA PRO A 83 8.48 25.85 -5.85
C PRO A 83 8.70 27.34 -6.18
N ASN A 84 7.66 28.11 -6.53
CA ASN A 84 7.87 29.43 -7.14
C ASN A 84 7.55 30.65 -6.25
N VAL A 85 7.32 30.45 -4.95
CA VAL A 85 7.10 31.56 -3.98
C VAL A 85 8.31 31.78 -3.07
N SER A 86 9.34 30.92 -3.13
CA SER A 86 10.55 31.06 -2.30
C SER A 86 11.70 31.83 -2.98
N SER A 87 11.55 32.25 -4.24
CA SER A 87 12.59 32.98 -4.99
C SER A 87 12.24 34.44 -5.31
N ALA A 88 11.05 34.93 -4.95
CA ALA A 88 10.77 36.36 -4.98
C ALA A 88 11.33 37.00 -3.69
N GLY A 89 12.65 37.19 -3.67
CA GLY A 89 13.31 38.01 -2.65
C GLY A 89 12.68 39.41 -2.62
N PRO A 90 12.64 40.08 -1.45
CA PRO A 90 12.15 41.44 -1.37
C PRO A 90 13.01 42.33 -2.27
N ASN A 91 12.38 42.86 -3.33
CA ASN A 91 12.98 43.84 -4.21
C ASN A 91 13.21 45.10 -3.35
N VAL A 92 14.46 45.30 -2.92
CA VAL A 92 14.93 46.52 -2.28
C VAL A 92 14.84 47.61 -3.34
N ILE A 93 13.71 48.34 -3.34
CA ILE A 93 13.54 49.55 -4.12
C ILE A 93 14.50 50.58 -3.54
N GLY A 94 15.58 50.84 -4.27
CA GLY A 94 16.39 52.04 -4.08
C GLY A 94 15.58 53.27 -4.49
N ASN A 95 15.43 54.19 -3.53
CA ASN A 95 15.57 55.64 -3.69
C ASN A 95 15.46 56.29 -2.33
#